data_AF-A0A954INP9-F1
#
_entry.id   AF-A0A954INP9-F1
#
_cell.length_a   1.000
_cell.length_b   1.000
_cell.length_c   1.000
_cell.angle_alpha   90.00
_cell.angle_beta   90.00
_cell.angle_gamma   90.00
#
_symmetry.space_group_name_H-M   'P 1'
#
loop_
_entity.id
_entity.type
_entity.pdbx_description
1 polymer ?
#
loop_
_entity_poly.entity_id
_entity_poly.type
_entity_poly.pdbx_seq_one_letter_code
_entity_poly.pdbx_strand_id
1 'polypeptide(L)' 'EVNIANMALGRKQDRPGGASVAVLNLDSEPSAAALDQVKQHPEVTGVEVVRLPAAGAGLPWLSN' A
#
# COMPACT_ATOMS: atom_id res chain seq x y z
N GLU A 1 9.69 13.70 4.96
CA GLU A 1 10.13 12.38 4.50
C GLU A 1 9.24 11.33 5.16
N VAL A 2 9.12 10.15 4.56
CA VAL A 2 8.27 9.05 5.06
C VAL A 2 9.12 7.77 5.05
N ASN A 3 9.07 6.97 6.12
CA ASN A 3 9.78 5.70 6.17
C ASN A 3 8.83 4.52 5.94
N ILE A 4 9.37 3.46 5.35
CA ILE A 4 8.67 2.17 5.23
C ILE A 4 8.95 1.37 6.50
N ALA A 5 7.98 1.32 7.39
CA ALA A 5 8.07 0.55 8.63
C ALA A 5 8.00 -0.96 8.36
N ASN A 6 7.20 -1.37 7.37
CA ASN A 6 7.11 -2.76 6.92
C ASN A 6 6.64 -2.83 5.46
N MET A 7 7.06 -3.88 4.74
CA MET A 7 6.64 -4.14 3.36
C MET A 7 6.27 -5.61 3.17
N ALA A 8 5.14 -5.85 2.51
CA ALA A 8 4.77 -7.16 1.98
C ALA A 8 4.54 -7.05 0.47
N LEU A 9 5.08 -8.01 -0.30
CA LEU A 9 4.90 -8.09 -1.74
C LEU A 9 4.33 -9.45 -2.11
N GLY A 10 3.11 -9.45 -2.60
CA GLY A 10 2.43 -10.63 -3.12
C GLY A 10 2.45 -10.65 -4.65
N ARG A 11 2.51 -11.86 -5.22
CA ARG A 11 2.29 -12.09 -6.65
C ARG A 11 1.04 -12.92 -6.82
N LYS A 12 0.34 -12.75 -7.94
CA LYS A 12 -0.82 -13.59 -8.27
C LYS A 12 -0.43 -15.06 -8.51
N GLN A 13 0.84 -15.32 -8.82
CA GLN A 13 1.37 -16.63 -9.18
C GLN A 13 2.73 -16.88 -8.53
N ASP A 14 3.07 -18.15 -8.35
CA ASP A 14 4.34 -18.61 -7.75
C ASP A 14 5.52 -18.63 -8.73
N ARG A 15 5.31 -18.13 -9.96
CA ARG A 15 6.35 -18.00 -11.00
C ARG A 15 6.81 -16.54 -11.11
N PRO A 16 8.09 -16.28 -11.50
CA PRO A 16 8.59 -14.92 -11.67
C PRO A 16 7.74 -14.07 -12.62
N GLY A 17 7.57 -12.79 -12.28
CA GLY A 17 6.85 -11.81 -13.09
C GLY A 17 5.32 -11.86 -12.96
N GLY A 18 4.65 -11.11 -13.82
CA GLY A 18 3.19 -10.94 -13.81
C GLY A 18 2.70 -9.98 -12.72
N ALA A 19 1.37 -9.94 -12.54
CA ALA A 19 0.72 -9.02 -11.62
C ALA A 19 1.11 -9.27 -10.16
N SER A 20 1.35 -8.17 -9.45
CA SER A 20 1.74 -8.14 -8.05
C SER A 20 1.04 -7.03 -7.29
N VAL A 21 0.95 -7.19 -5.98
CA VAL A 21 0.45 -6.18 -5.04
C VAL A 21 1.49 -5.97 -3.95
N ALA A 22 1.89 -4.73 -3.74
CA ALA A 22 2.73 -4.32 -2.62
C ALA A 22 1.87 -3.63 -1.56
N VAL A 23 2.02 -4.04 -0.30
CA VAL A 23 1.45 -3.36 0.87
C VAL A 23 2.60 -2.75 1.64
N LEU A 24 2.58 -1.42 1.78
CA LEU A 24 3.60 -0.65 2.49
C LEU A 24 2.97 -0.05 3.74
N ASN A 25 3.45 -0.46 4.90
CA ASN A 25 3.12 0.20 6.17
C ASN A 25 4.09 1.35 6.36
N LEU A 26 3.56 2.56 6.43
CA LEU A 26 4.33 3.79 6.55
C LEU A 26 4.23 4.31 7.99
N ASP A 27 5.30 4.93 8.46
CA ASP A 27 5.33 5.57 9.80
C ASP A 27 4.55 6.89 9.85
N SER A 28 4.28 7.46 8.69
CA SER A 28 3.64 8.75 8.50
C SER A 28 2.89 8.79 7.17
N GLU A 29 2.00 9.75 7.04
CA GLU A 29 1.23 9.92 5.80
C GLU A 29 2.12 10.40 4.65
N PRO A 30 2.10 9.72 3.48
CA PRO A 30 2.86 10.17 2.32
C PRO A 30 2.28 11.46 1.75
N SER A 31 3.14 12.32 1.24
CA SER A 31 2.70 13.56 0.59
C SER A 31 1.97 13.29 -0.73
N ALA A 32 1.09 14.20 -1.15
CA ALA A 32 0.39 14.10 -2.43
C ALA A 32 1.38 13.96 -3.61
N ALA A 33 2.46 14.75 -3.62
CA ALA A 33 3.48 14.67 -4.65
C ALA A 33 4.17 13.29 -4.73
N ALA A 34 4.43 12.66 -3.59
CA ALA A 34 5.00 11.31 -3.56
C ALA A 34 4.01 10.26 -4.10
N LEU A 35 2.72 10.37 -3.73
CA LEU A 35 1.68 9.51 -4.26
C LEU A 35 1.52 9.68 -5.78
N ASP A 36 1.58 10.91 -6.28
CA ASP A 36 1.47 11.20 -7.71
C ASP A 36 2.66 10.62 -8.49
N GLN A 37 3.88 10.72 -7.95
CA GLN A 37 5.05 10.08 -8.55
C GLN A 37 4.88 8.56 -8.68
N VAL A 38 4.35 7.89 -7.65
CA VAL A 38 4.08 6.43 -7.70
C VAL A 38 2.99 6.12 -8.73
N LYS A 39 1.90 6.88 -8.74
CA LYS A 39 0.78 6.68 -9.70
C LYS A 39 1.19 6.90 -11.15
N GLN A 40 2.17 7.77 -11.40
CA GLN A 40 2.67 8.05 -12.75
C GLN A 40 3.65 6.99 -13.25
N HIS A 41 4.09 6.05 -12.41
CA HIS A 41 4.98 4.99 -12.85
C HIS A 41 4.26 4.08 -13.86
N PRO A 42 4.85 3.82 -15.05
CA PRO A 42 4.16 3.16 -16.16
C PRO A 42 3.67 1.73 -15.85
N GLU A 43 4.30 1.06 -14.88
CA GLU A 43 3.93 -0.30 -14.46
C GLU A 43 2.97 -0.35 -13.27
N VAL A 44 2.65 0.80 -12.66
CA VAL A 44 1.72 0.86 -11.53
C VAL A 44 0.29 0.90 -12.07
N THR A 45 -0.50 -0.12 -11.72
CA THR A 45 -1.88 -0.27 -12.18
C THR A 45 -2.91 0.30 -11.22
N GLY A 46 -2.51 0.62 -9.98
CA GLY A 46 -3.37 1.22 -8.96
C GLY A 46 -2.59 1.56 -7.70
N VAL A 47 -3.04 2.60 -7.00
CA VAL A 47 -2.50 3.05 -5.71
C VAL A 47 -3.67 3.46 -4.83
N GLU A 48 -3.72 2.93 -3.61
CA GLU A 48 -4.71 3.29 -2.61
C GLU A 48 -4.03 3.52 -1.26
N VAL A 49 -4.41 4.62 -0.58
CA VAL A 49 -3.95 4.92 0.76
C VAL A 49 -4.99 4.42 1.76
N VAL A 50 -4.63 3.39 2.51
CA VAL A 50 -5.50 2.84 3.56
C VAL A 50 -5.11 3.45 4.91
N ARG A 51 -6.08 4.08 5.57
CA ARG A 51 -5.91 4.60 6.94
C ARG A 51 -6.43 3.58 7.93
N LEU A 52 -5.52 2.94 8.65
CA LEU A 52 -5.90 2.05 9.73
C LEU A 52 -6.47 2.87 10.90
N PRO A 53 -7.53 2.39 11.58
CA PRO A 53 -7.99 2.99 12.81
C PRO A 53 -6.93 2.80 13.91
N ALA A 54 -7.13 3.46 15.05
CA ALA A 54 -6.22 3.35 16.19
C ALA A 54 -5.99 1.88 16.58
N ALA A 55 -4.80 1.57 17.11
CA ALA A 55 -4.47 0.22 17.54
C ALA A 55 -5.50 -0.32 18.54
N GLY A 56 -6.02 -1.53 18.29
CA GLY A 56 -7.05 -2.16 19.10
C GLY A 56 -8.49 -1.71 18.80
N ALA A 57 -8.69 -0.69 17.96
CA ALA A 57 -10.02 -0.35 17.46
C ALA A 57 -10.48 -1.36 16.39
N GLY A 58 -11.79 -1.56 16.28
CA GLY A 58 -12.38 -2.41 15.25
C GLY A 58 -12.13 -1.86 13.85
N LEU A 59 -11.98 -2.75 12.87
CA LEU A 59 -11.87 -2.39 11.46
C LEU A 59 -13.29 -2.13 10.91
N PRO A 60 -13.65 -0.88 10.57
CA PRO A 60 -15.02 -0.54 10.20
C PRO A 60 -15.49 -1.24 8.91
N TRP A 61 -14.55 -1.64 8.04
CA TRP A 61 -14.83 -2.38 6.80
C TRP A 61 -14.90 -3.90 6.97
N LEU A 62 -14.56 -4.44 8.14
CA LEU A 62 -14.60 -5.89 8.42
C LEU A 62 -15.86 -6.32 9.18
N SER A 63 -16.75 -5.36 9.48
CA SER A 63 -18.01 -5.61 10.19
C SER A 63 -19.08 -6.06 9.19
N ASN A 64 -19.01 -7.32 8.77
CA ASN A 64 -20.06 -8.03 8.04
C ASN A 64 -20.45 -9.29 8.81
#